data_AF-A0A8C8LVQ1-F1
#
_entry.id   AF-A0A8C8LVQ1-F1
#
_cell.length_a   1.000
_cell.length_b   1.000
_cell.length_c   1.000
_cell.angle_alpha   90.00
_cell.angle_beta   90.00
_cell.angle_gamma   90.00
#
_symmetry.space_group_name_H-M   'P 1'
#
loop_
_entity.id
_entity.type
_entity.pdbx_description
1 polymer ?
#
loop_
_entity_poly.entity_id
_entity_poly.type
_entity_poly.pdbx_seq_one_letter_code
_entity_poly.pdbx_strand_id
1 'polypeptide(L)'
;MDRPDRRLAVTLLLFSFISFSTQKTSISWCVVSEAEEQKCLDLAGSATARNIRGTLLCVRGQSPTDCMEKIKNGTADAAAMFADDIYTAGWCFGLELAAGESYNGVDGISYYVVALARRSSSDLSLLEMHERSSCHPGIRTTVGWTVPIGFLVNTSQISVDEQCNFPKAVGDFFGYSCVPGVKDREHDPRGSNPKNLCEACIGDDNERHICVNNHRERHYGEAGALRCVAENLGDVAFVKHTTIFDNMDGNNMESWAMDLELEDLKLLCPDGSEAGPFDHETCHLAVVPANAVVVRLEDKCRVWKYLERLQNAFGNTTMFSSVGYTQSDLLFSDSTHHLLRVVGSYTSWLGPSYTTVLQAFECESLC
;
A
#
# COMPACT_ATOMS: atom_id res chain seq x y z
N MET A 1 -16.39 -68.18 -56.80
CA MET A 1 -15.84 -66.93 -57.39
C MET A 1 -17.00 -66.34 -58.18
N ASP A 2 -17.70 -65.28 -57.79
CA ASP A 2 -17.43 -64.22 -56.82
C ASP A 2 -18.74 -63.66 -56.23
N ARG A 3 -18.65 -63.14 -55.00
CA ARG A 3 -19.70 -62.39 -54.29
C ARG A 3 -19.77 -60.95 -54.82
N PRO A 4 -20.95 -60.29 -54.80
CA PRO A 4 -21.02 -58.85 -55.02
C PRO A 4 -20.67 -58.10 -53.73
N ASP A 5 -19.67 -57.23 -53.80
CA ASP A 5 -19.23 -56.36 -52.73
C ASP A 5 -20.29 -55.31 -52.37
N ARG A 6 -20.83 -55.41 -51.16
CA ARG A 6 -21.62 -54.37 -50.50
C ARG A 6 -20.67 -53.32 -49.94
N ARG A 7 -20.52 -52.18 -50.62
CA ARG A 7 -19.86 -51.00 -50.05
C ARG A 7 -20.80 -50.35 -49.01
N LEU A 8 -20.49 -50.52 -47.73
CA LEU A 8 -21.06 -49.68 -46.67
C LEU A 8 -20.43 -48.28 -46.74
N ALA A 9 -21.23 -47.26 -47.03
CA ALA A 9 -20.84 -45.87 -46.83
C ALA A 9 -21.03 -45.53 -45.34
N VAL A 10 -19.92 -45.33 -44.62
CA VAL A 10 -19.92 -44.80 -43.25
C VAL A 10 -19.85 -43.28 -43.34
N THR A 11 -20.98 -42.60 -43.17
CA THR A 11 -21.04 -41.15 -42.98
C THR A 11 -20.57 -40.80 -41.57
N LEU A 12 -19.35 -40.25 -41.46
CA LEU A 12 -18.88 -39.60 -40.23
C LEU A 12 -19.64 -38.29 -40.03
N LEU A 13 -20.52 -38.25 -39.01
CA LEU A 13 -21.11 -37.02 -38.51
C LEU A 13 -20.06 -36.29 -37.64
N LEU A 14 -19.42 -35.28 -38.20
CA LEU A 14 -18.62 -34.30 -37.47
C LEU A 14 -19.57 -33.43 -36.64
N PHE A 15 -19.82 -33.80 -35.38
CA PHE A 15 -20.41 -32.89 -34.40
C PHE A 15 -19.37 -31.82 -34.05
N SER A 16 -19.48 -30.65 -34.67
CA SER A 16 -18.82 -29.44 -34.17
C SER A 16 -19.39 -29.13 -32.79
N PHE A 17 -18.66 -29.46 -31.74
CA PHE A 17 -18.90 -28.92 -30.41
C PHE A 17 -18.64 -27.41 -30.46
N ILE A 18 -19.69 -26.64 -30.75
CA ILE A 18 -19.70 -25.21 -30.46
C ILE A 18 -19.73 -25.11 -28.94
N SER A 19 -18.55 -25.05 -28.33
CA SER A 19 -18.42 -24.76 -26.91
C SER A 19 -18.89 -23.32 -26.71
N PHE A 20 -20.16 -23.14 -26.34
CA PHE A 20 -20.66 -21.87 -25.85
C PHE A 20 -19.91 -21.58 -24.55
N SER A 21 -18.82 -20.81 -24.63
CA SER A 21 -18.23 -20.19 -23.46
C SER A 21 -19.28 -19.25 -22.88
N THR A 22 -19.93 -19.67 -21.80
CA THR A 22 -20.73 -18.77 -20.97
C THR A 22 -19.76 -17.74 -20.40
N GLN A 23 -19.70 -16.55 -21.02
CA GLN A 23 -18.92 -15.46 -20.47
C GLN A 23 -19.41 -15.19 -19.05
N LYS A 24 -18.56 -15.44 -18.05
CA LYS A 24 -18.83 -15.10 -16.65
C LYS A 24 -19.05 -13.60 -16.55
N THR A 25 -20.30 -13.15 -16.43
CA THR A 25 -20.66 -11.72 -16.37
C THR A 25 -20.63 -11.15 -14.96
N SER A 26 -20.48 -12.00 -13.93
CA SER A 26 -20.38 -11.60 -12.54
C SER A 26 -18.92 -11.42 -12.10
N ILE A 27 -18.64 -10.38 -11.31
CA ILE A 27 -17.36 -10.11 -10.66
C ILE A 27 -17.57 -10.28 -9.16
N SER A 28 -16.90 -11.25 -8.55
CA SER A 28 -16.87 -11.39 -7.09
C SER A 28 -15.73 -10.54 -6.50
N TRP A 29 -16.06 -9.45 -5.82
CA TRP A 29 -15.10 -8.55 -5.18
C TRP A 29 -14.84 -8.96 -3.73
N CYS A 30 -13.57 -9.13 -3.36
CA CYS A 30 -13.20 -9.47 -1.99
C CYS A 30 -12.99 -8.22 -1.14
N VAL A 31 -13.47 -8.23 0.11
CA VAL A 31 -13.45 -7.11 1.05
C VAL A 31 -12.98 -7.57 2.44
N VAL A 32 -12.25 -6.70 3.15
CA VAL A 32 -11.52 -7.03 4.39
C VAL A 32 -12.12 -6.41 5.66
N SER A 33 -13.16 -5.56 5.56
CA SER A 33 -13.93 -5.06 6.72
C SER A 33 -15.44 -5.14 6.53
N GLU A 34 -16.21 -5.05 7.63
CA GLU A 34 -17.68 -4.95 7.57
C GLU A 34 -18.14 -3.66 6.88
N ALA A 35 -17.45 -2.54 7.13
CA ALA A 35 -17.75 -1.27 6.48
C ALA A 35 -17.48 -1.35 4.96
N GLU A 36 -16.41 -2.03 4.57
CA GLU A 36 -16.07 -2.23 3.16
C GLU A 36 -17.06 -3.17 2.46
N GLU A 37 -17.51 -4.23 3.14
CA GLU A 37 -18.58 -5.10 2.65
C GLU A 37 -19.88 -4.33 2.42
N GLN A 38 -20.27 -3.47 3.36
CA GLN A 38 -21.45 -2.63 3.20
C GLN A 38 -21.32 -1.72 1.97
N LYS A 39 -20.17 -1.04 1.80
CA LYS A 39 -19.92 -0.19 0.62
C LYS A 39 -19.96 -1.00 -0.68
N CYS A 40 -19.40 -2.21 -0.70
CA CYS A 40 -19.47 -3.10 -1.86
C CYS A 40 -20.92 -3.45 -2.23
N LEU A 41 -21.75 -3.79 -1.24
CA LEU A 41 -23.15 -4.14 -1.44
C LEU A 41 -23.97 -2.95 -1.97
N ASP A 42 -23.73 -1.75 -1.43
CA ASP A 42 -24.39 -0.52 -1.88
C ASP A 42 -23.99 -0.17 -3.32
N LEU A 43 -22.71 -0.33 -3.68
CA LEU A 43 -22.21 -0.15 -5.03
C LEU A 43 -22.79 -1.20 -5.99
N ALA A 44 -22.91 -2.45 -5.57
CA ALA A 44 -23.55 -3.52 -6.34
C ALA A 44 -25.04 -3.22 -6.61
N GLY A 45 -25.77 -2.75 -5.60
CA GLY A 45 -27.15 -2.29 -5.73
C GLY A 45 -27.29 -1.12 -6.71
N SER A 46 -26.41 -0.13 -6.59
CA SER A 46 -26.38 1.05 -7.47
C SER A 46 -26.07 0.67 -8.93
N ALA A 47 -25.10 -0.21 -9.15
CA ALA A 47 -24.75 -0.72 -10.48
C ALA A 47 -25.92 -1.47 -11.12
N THR A 48 -26.63 -2.27 -10.34
CA THR A 48 -27.83 -3.00 -10.79
C THR A 48 -28.96 -2.02 -11.16
N ALA A 49 -29.23 -1.03 -10.31
CA ALA A 49 -30.26 -0.02 -10.56
C ALA A 49 -29.98 0.82 -11.82
N ARG A 50 -28.71 1.05 -12.16
CA ARG A 50 -28.29 1.74 -13.39
C ARG A 50 -28.13 0.82 -14.61
N ASN A 51 -28.47 -0.46 -14.50
CA ASN A 51 -28.32 -1.47 -15.57
C ASN A 51 -26.88 -1.51 -16.14
N ILE A 52 -25.87 -1.33 -15.28
CA ILE A 52 -24.47 -1.50 -15.70
C ILE A 52 -24.27 -2.96 -16.13
N ARG A 53 -23.74 -3.19 -17.33
CA ARG A 53 -23.52 -4.54 -17.84
C ARG A 53 -22.55 -5.31 -16.95
N GLY A 54 -23.02 -6.43 -16.39
CA GLY A 54 -22.29 -7.29 -15.46
C GLY A 54 -22.91 -7.24 -14.05
N THR A 55 -22.50 -8.13 -13.16
CA THR A 55 -23.03 -8.19 -11.78
C THR A 55 -21.88 -8.11 -10.79
N LEU A 56 -21.94 -7.20 -9.82
CA LEU A 56 -21.00 -7.18 -8.70
C LEU A 56 -21.54 -8.07 -7.58
N LEU A 57 -20.71 -8.97 -7.08
CA LEU A 57 -20.95 -9.77 -5.90
C LEU A 57 -19.86 -9.42 -4.87
N CYS A 58 -20.18 -9.48 -3.58
CA CYS A 58 -19.26 -9.14 -2.51
C CYS A 58 -18.90 -10.40 -1.71
N VAL A 59 -17.62 -10.62 -1.44
CA VAL A 59 -17.08 -11.78 -0.72
C VAL A 59 -16.23 -11.30 0.44
N ARG A 60 -16.60 -11.64 1.67
CA ARG A 60 -15.85 -11.27 2.87
C ARG A 60 -14.59 -12.15 3.03
N GLY A 61 -13.41 -11.53 3.15
CA GLY A 61 -12.13 -12.18 3.48
C GLY A 61 -11.57 -11.72 4.83
N GLN A 62 -10.89 -12.58 5.57
CA GLN A 62 -10.41 -12.26 6.93
C GLN A 62 -9.23 -11.27 6.95
N SER A 63 -8.47 -11.22 5.87
CA SER A 63 -7.29 -10.36 5.68
C SER A 63 -7.03 -10.16 4.18
N PRO A 64 -6.13 -9.24 3.79
CA PRO A 64 -5.66 -9.13 2.41
C PRO A 64 -5.15 -10.47 1.86
N THR A 65 -4.39 -11.23 2.65
CA THR A 65 -3.88 -12.56 2.27
C THR A 65 -5.00 -13.59 2.05
N ASP A 66 -6.04 -13.63 2.89
CA ASP A 66 -7.21 -14.50 2.65
C ASP A 66 -7.94 -14.08 1.36
N CYS A 67 -8.02 -12.79 1.05
CA CYS A 67 -8.52 -12.34 -0.23
C CYS A 67 -7.63 -12.80 -1.41
N MET A 68 -6.30 -12.75 -1.29
CA MET A 68 -5.37 -13.29 -2.30
C MET A 68 -5.61 -14.79 -2.51
N GLU A 69 -5.78 -15.57 -1.44
CA GLU A 69 -6.06 -17.00 -1.52
C GLU A 69 -7.42 -17.27 -2.18
N LYS A 70 -8.47 -16.55 -1.80
CA LYS A 70 -9.80 -16.65 -2.43
C LYS A 70 -9.76 -16.28 -3.91
N ILE A 71 -8.97 -15.28 -4.30
CA ILE A 71 -8.76 -14.92 -5.71
C ILE A 71 -8.00 -16.05 -6.40
N LYS A 72 -6.89 -16.55 -5.86
CA LYS A 72 -6.16 -17.69 -6.45
C LYS A 72 -7.05 -18.92 -6.67
N ASN A 73 -7.92 -19.22 -5.71
CA ASN A 73 -8.80 -20.39 -5.72
C ASN A 73 -10.11 -20.21 -6.51
N GLY A 74 -10.41 -19.01 -7.02
CA GLY A 74 -11.62 -18.75 -7.82
C GLY A 74 -12.88 -18.42 -7.02
N THR A 75 -12.79 -18.34 -5.69
CA THR A 75 -13.90 -17.96 -4.79
C THR A 75 -14.22 -16.46 -4.90
N ALA A 76 -13.19 -15.63 -5.07
CA ALA A 76 -13.28 -14.23 -5.45
C ALA A 76 -12.62 -14.01 -6.81
N ASP A 77 -12.88 -12.89 -7.47
CA ASP A 77 -12.31 -12.53 -8.77
C ASP A 77 -11.32 -11.36 -8.68
N ALA A 78 -11.55 -10.43 -7.76
CA ALA A 78 -10.74 -9.22 -7.63
C ALA A 78 -10.78 -8.65 -6.22
N ALA A 79 -9.75 -7.86 -5.87
CA ALA A 79 -9.72 -6.96 -4.72
C ALA A 79 -8.76 -5.81 -5.01
N ALA A 80 -9.00 -4.63 -4.44
CA ALA A 80 -7.98 -3.58 -4.39
C ALA A 80 -6.99 -3.90 -3.27
N MET A 81 -5.71 -3.65 -3.51
CA MET A 81 -4.63 -3.95 -2.57
C MET A 81 -3.62 -2.80 -2.56
N PHE A 82 -3.04 -2.57 -1.38
CA PHE A 82 -1.94 -1.61 -1.20
C PHE A 82 -0.67 -2.08 -1.92
N ALA A 83 0.26 -1.14 -2.12
CA ALA A 83 1.51 -1.41 -2.83
C ALA A 83 2.33 -2.57 -2.21
N ASP A 84 2.38 -2.65 -0.87
CA ASP A 84 3.04 -3.76 -0.15
C ASP A 84 2.36 -5.12 -0.44
N ASP A 85 1.02 -5.16 -0.44
CA ASP A 85 0.23 -6.38 -0.67
C ASP A 85 0.33 -6.88 -2.12
N ILE A 86 0.48 -5.97 -3.10
CA ILE A 86 0.64 -6.32 -4.52
C ILE A 86 1.86 -7.23 -4.73
N TYR A 87 2.95 -6.98 -4.01
CA TYR A 87 4.15 -7.82 -4.09
C TYR A 87 3.84 -9.26 -3.67
N THR A 88 3.24 -9.41 -2.50
CA THR A 88 2.82 -10.71 -1.95
C THR A 88 1.84 -11.41 -2.89
N ALA A 89 0.85 -10.70 -3.42
CA ALA A 89 -0.12 -11.24 -4.37
C ALA A 89 0.54 -11.81 -5.64
N GLY A 90 1.49 -11.08 -6.22
CA GLY A 90 2.23 -11.53 -7.39
C GLY A 90 3.18 -12.68 -7.10
N TRP A 91 4.02 -12.51 -6.07
CA TRP A 91 5.08 -13.46 -5.71
C TRP A 91 4.56 -14.78 -5.14
N CYS A 92 3.66 -14.73 -4.16
CA CYS A 92 3.19 -15.92 -3.45
C CYS A 92 1.99 -16.60 -4.13
N PHE A 93 1.13 -15.80 -4.77
CA PHE A 93 -0.16 -16.28 -5.29
C PHE A 93 -0.20 -16.33 -6.82
N GLY A 94 0.79 -15.79 -7.53
CA GLY A 94 0.83 -15.75 -8.99
C GLY A 94 -0.27 -14.86 -9.58
N LEU A 95 -0.70 -13.85 -8.82
CA LEU A 95 -1.76 -12.93 -9.22
C LEU A 95 -1.20 -11.77 -10.04
N GLU A 96 -2.10 -11.13 -10.79
CA GLU A 96 -1.81 -10.07 -11.75
C GLU A 96 -2.67 -8.84 -11.45
N LEU A 97 -2.41 -7.73 -12.14
CA LEU A 97 -3.13 -6.48 -11.95
C LEU A 97 -4.06 -6.16 -13.11
N ALA A 98 -5.30 -5.78 -12.83
CA ALA A 98 -6.28 -5.35 -13.83
C ALA A 98 -6.37 -3.83 -13.99
N ALA A 99 -6.29 -3.11 -12.86
CA ALA A 99 -6.45 -1.67 -12.80
C ALA A 99 -5.54 -1.10 -11.70
N GLY A 100 -5.15 0.16 -11.82
CA GLY A 100 -4.43 0.91 -10.79
C GLY A 100 -5.18 2.20 -10.44
N GLU A 101 -5.11 2.63 -9.19
CA GLU A 101 -5.61 3.94 -8.76
C GLU A 101 -4.72 5.08 -9.31
N SER A 102 -5.31 6.25 -9.51
CA SER A 102 -4.60 7.50 -9.84
C SER A 102 -5.11 8.60 -8.93
N TYR A 103 -4.19 9.32 -8.28
CA TYR A 103 -4.52 10.26 -7.20
C TYR A 103 -4.48 11.74 -7.61
N ASN A 104 -3.86 12.08 -8.73
CA ASN A 104 -3.91 13.44 -9.25
C ASN A 104 -4.44 13.44 -10.71
N GLY A 105 -4.79 14.62 -11.21
CA GLY A 105 -5.27 14.80 -12.59
C GLY A 105 -4.18 14.71 -13.67
N VAL A 106 -2.93 14.45 -13.29
CA VAL A 106 -1.75 14.35 -14.17
C VAL A 106 -1.02 13.05 -13.86
N ASP A 107 -1.64 11.91 -14.20
CA ASP A 107 -1.06 10.54 -14.17
C ASP A 107 -0.26 10.16 -12.90
N GLY A 108 -0.51 10.81 -11.77
CA GLY A 108 0.14 10.58 -10.49
C GLY A 108 -0.34 9.26 -9.91
N ILE A 109 0.30 8.20 -10.37
CA ILE A 109 0.14 6.83 -9.92
C ILE A 109 1.17 6.47 -8.86
N SER A 110 1.88 7.44 -8.28
CA SER A 110 2.94 7.19 -7.33
C SER A 110 3.21 8.40 -6.45
N TYR A 111 3.81 8.13 -5.29
CA TYR A 111 4.37 9.14 -4.42
C TYR A 111 5.82 8.78 -4.06
N TYR A 112 6.59 9.79 -3.68
CA TYR A 112 7.95 9.64 -3.22
C TYR A 112 7.98 9.57 -1.70
N VAL A 113 8.70 8.58 -1.16
CA VAL A 113 9.04 8.51 0.26
C VAL A 113 10.40 9.13 0.47
N VAL A 114 10.47 10.09 1.39
CA VAL A 114 11.67 10.90 1.66
C VAL A 114 12.11 10.77 3.11
N ALA A 115 13.40 10.98 3.35
CA ALA A 115 13.96 11.16 4.69
C ALA A 115 14.13 12.66 4.94
N LEU A 116 13.40 13.19 5.92
CA LEU A 116 13.34 14.61 6.25
C LEU A 116 14.11 14.88 7.54
N ALA A 117 14.85 15.97 7.59
CA ALA A 117 15.55 16.42 8.78
C ALA A 117 15.50 17.95 8.90
N ARG A 118 15.83 18.47 10.09
CA ARG A 118 16.08 19.90 10.26
C ARG A 118 17.41 20.30 9.63
N ARG A 119 17.48 21.50 9.06
CA ARG A 119 18.74 22.10 8.58
C ARG A 119 19.75 22.33 9.69
N SER A 120 19.30 22.54 10.92
CA SER A 120 20.16 22.67 12.10
C SER A 120 21.01 21.42 12.35
N SER A 121 20.57 20.24 11.89
CA SER A 121 21.31 18.98 11.96
C SER A 121 22.29 18.85 10.78
N SER A 122 23.33 19.68 10.78
CA SER A 122 24.26 19.84 9.64
C SER A 122 25.14 18.62 9.35
N ASP A 123 25.38 17.76 10.35
CA ASP A 123 26.21 16.56 10.27
C ASP A 123 25.41 15.28 9.91
N LEU A 124 24.09 15.38 9.78
CA LEU A 124 23.24 14.24 9.50
C LEU A 124 23.27 13.86 8.00
N SER A 125 23.51 12.58 7.73
CA SER A 125 23.52 11.99 6.38
C SER A 125 22.86 10.61 6.41
N LEU A 126 22.16 10.24 5.34
CA LEU A 126 21.54 8.92 5.20
C LEU A 126 22.53 7.75 5.21
N LEU A 127 23.83 8.03 5.03
CA LEU A 127 24.90 7.03 5.10
C LEU A 127 25.40 6.79 6.53
N GLU A 128 25.06 7.65 7.48
CA GLU A 128 25.58 7.64 8.86
C GLU A 128 24.44 7.85 9.88
N MET A 129 23.46 6.94 9.84
CA MET A 129 22.25 7.01 10.68
C MET A 129 22.35 6.22 12.01
N HIS A 130 23.46 5.52 12.25
CA HIS A 130 23.68 4.78 13.48
C HIS A 130 23.69 5.70 14.70
N GLU A 131 23.03 5.29 15.79
CA GLU A 131 22.86 6.05 17.04
C GLU A 131 22.12 7.39 16.89
N ARG A 132 21.63 7.74 15.69
CA ARG A 132 20.72 8.87 15.48
C ARG A 132 19.32 8.53 15.95
N SER A 133 18.49 9.56 16.10
CA SER A 133 17.09 9.40 16.49
C SER A 133 16.14 9.48 15.30
N SER A 134 15.05 8.70 15.32
CA SER A 134 14.16 8.56 14.16
C SER A 134 12.66 8.62 14.49
N CYS A 135 11.89 9.23 13.61
CA CYS A 135 10.45 9.41 13.72
C CYS A 135 9.73 8.66 12.59
N HIS A 136 8.89 7.72 12.97
CA HIS A 136 8.18 6.85 12.03
C HIS A 136 6.66 7.04 12.18
N PRO A 137 5.90 7.17 11.08
CA PRO A 137 4.44 7.22 11.10
C PRO A 137 3.76 6.06 11.87
N GLY A 138 4.37 4.87 11.84
CA GLY A 138 3.87 3.68 12.51
C GLY A 138 4.57 2.42 12.04
N ILE A 139 4.55 1.39 12.88
CA ILE A 139 5.06 0.05 12.57
C ILE A 139 4.34 -0.52 11.34
N ARG A 140 5.07 -1.21 10.44
CA ARG A 140 4.53 -1.84 9.21
C ARG A 140 3.83 -0.91 8.22
N THR A 141 3.97 0.41 8.37
CA THR A 141 3.52 1.36 7.35
C THR A 141 4.48 1.38 6.16
N THR A 142 3.98 1.53 4.93
CA THR A 142 4.83 1.58 3.73
C THR A 142 5.87 2.71 3.82
N VAL A 143 5.40 3.91 4.14
CA VAL A 143 6.20 5.14 4.19
C VAL A 143 7.17 5.13 5.36
N GLY A 144 6.68 4.72 6.54
CA GLY A 144 7.39 4.85 7.79
C GLY A 144 8.22 3.64 8.19
N TRP A 145 7.96 2.47 7.60
CA TRP A 145 8.61 1.22 7.99
C TRP A 145 9.17 0.48 6.79
N THR A 146 8.32 0.07 5.85
CA THR A 146 8.75 -0.80 4.73
C THR A 146 9.85 -0.14 3.91
N VAL A 147 9.64 1.08 3.43
CA VAL A 147 10.63 1.81 2.62
C VAL A 147 11.93 2.11 3.37
N PRO A 148 11.92 2.81 4.53
CA PRO A 148 13.17 3.17 5.18
C PRO A 148 13.94 1.96 5.70
N ILE A 149 13.27 0.95 6.26
CA ILE A 149 13.97 -0.23 6.77
C ILE A 149 14.47 -1.11 5.62
N GLY A 150 13.70 -1.26 4.54
CA GLY A 150 14.17 -1.92 3.32
C GLY A 150 15.37 -1.21 2.70
N PHE A 151 15.40 0.12 2.70
CA PHE A 151 16.57 0.91 2.28
C PHE A 151 17.80 0.60 3.14
N LEU A 152 17.66 0.58 4.47
CA LEU A 152 18.76 0.29 5.40
C LEU A 152 19.31 -1.14 5.23
N VAL A 153 18.44 -2.13 4.98
CA VAL A 153 18.86 -3.51 4.68
C VAL A 153 19.61 -3.57 3.35
N ASN A 154 19.04 -2.98 2.29
CA ASN A 154 19.61 -3.03 0.95
C ASN A 154 20.95 -2.28 0.84
N THR A 155 21.15 -1.24 1.65
CA THR A 155 22.42 -0.52 1.77
C THR A 155 23.37 -1.13 2.79
N SER A 156 23.01 -2.28 3.38
CA SER A 156 23.80 -3.01 4.39
C SER A 156 24.14 -2.18 5.64
N GLN A 157 23.32 -1.17 5.96
CA GLN A 157 23.43 -0.40 7.19
C GLN A 157 22.90 -1.18 8.40
N ILE A 158 21.90 -2.02 8.17
CA ILE A 158 21.42 -2.99 9.16
C ILE A 158 21.47 -4.41 8.59
N SER A 159 21.56 -5.39 9.47
CA SER A 159 21.41 -6.81 9.14
C SER A 159 20.33 -7.40 10.04
N VAL A 160 19.39 -8.11 9.44
CA VAL A 160 18.30 -8.76 10.16
C VAL A 160 18.66 -10.21 10.41
N ASP A 161 18.35 -10.71 11.61
CA ASP A 161 18.62 -12.09 11.97
C ASP A 161 17.79 -13.10 11.16
N GLU A 162 18.15 -14.38 11.25
CA GLU A 162 17.40 -15.47 10.59
C GLU A 162 15.95 -15.59 11.08
N GLN A 163 15.60 -14.93 12.19
CA GLN A 163 14.24 -14.89 12.74
C GLN A 163 13.44 -13.68 12.24
N CYS A 164 14.03 -12.86 11.36
CA CYS A 164 13.39 -11.70 10.73
C CYS A 164 12.91 -10.66 11.74
N ASN A 165 13.67 -10.47 12.82
CA ASN A 165 13.31 -9.53 13.86
C ASN A 165 13.69 -8.08 13.50
N PHE A 166 12.91 -7.48 12.59
CA PHE A 166 13.10 -6.10 12.17
C PHE A 166 13.04 -5.10 13.34
N PRO A 167 12.09 -5.16 14.28
CA PRO A 167 12.10 -4.26 15.44
C PRO A 167 13.40 -4.34 16.23
N LYS A 168 13.97 -5.54 16.42
CA LYS A 168 15.26 -5.67 17.10
C LYS A 168 16.40 -5.02 16.31
N ALA A 169 16.53 -5.32 15.02
CA ALA A 169 17.58 -4.74 14.18
C ALA A 169 17.51 -3.21 14.13
N VAL A 170 16.29 -2.64 14.04
CA VAL A 170 16.07 -1.19 14.03
C VAL A 170 16.42 -0.57 15.39
N GLY A 171 16.00 -1.19 16.50
CA GLY A 171 16.30 -0.68 17.83
C GLY A 171 17.76 -0.85 18.25
N ASP A 172 18.52 -1.76 17.63
CA ASP A 172 19.98 -1.86 17.80
C ASP A 172 20.74 -0.84 16.92
N PHE A 173 20.09 -0.28 15.90
CA PHE A 173 20.71 0.65 14.94
C PHE A 173 20.52 2.12 15.31
N PHE A 174 19.29 2.54 15.60
CA PHE A 174 18.97 3.89 16.04
C PHE A 174 19.12 4.01 17.56
N GLY A 175 19.57 5.17 18.03
CA GLY A 175 19.73 5.42 19.47
C GLY A 175 18.36 5.36 20.18
N TYR A 176 17.39 6.10 19.65
CA TYR A 176 16.00 6.07 20.09
C TYR A 176 15.06 6.52 18.97
N SER A 177 13.80 6.10 19.03
CA SER A 177 12.82 6.37 17.97
C SER A 177 11.42 6.61 18.52
N CYS A 178 10.55 7.13 17.67
CA CYS A 178 9.11 6.96 17.83
C CYS A 178 8.57 6.07 16.71
N VAL A 179 8.14 4.86 17.06
CA VAL A 179 7.51 3.89 16.17
C VAL A 179 6.15 3.47 16.76
N PRO A 180 5.09 4.26 16.52
CA PRO A 180 3.75 3.94 17.00
C PRO A 180 3.33 2.51 16.65
N GLY A 181 2.75 1.80 17.61
CA GLY A 181 2.27 0.43 17.45
C GLY A 181 3.32 -0.66 17.63
N VAL A 182 4.61 -0.33 17.72
CA VAL A 182 5.68 -1.34 17.84
C VAL A 182 5.60 -2.15 19.12
N LYS A 183 4.85 -1.68 20.13
CA LYS A 183 4.58 -2.35 21.40
C LYS A 183 3.18 -2.93 21.51
N ASP A 184 2.35 -2.74 20.51
CA ASP A 184 1.01 -3.30 20.51
C ASP A 184 1.09 -4.83 20.48
N ARG A 185 0.14 -5.51 21.13
CA ARG A 185 0.13 -6.98 21.28
C ARG A 185 0.23 -7.73 19.94
N GLU A 186 -0.23 -7.11 18.86
CA GLU A 186 -0.14 -7.63 17.50
C GLU A 186 1.31 -7.70 16.98
N HIS A 187 2.12 -6.68 17.30
CA HIS A 187 3.50 -6.53 16.82
C HIS A 187 4.55 -6.93 17.85
N ASP A 188 4.20 -6.97 19.14
CA ASP A 188 5.06 -7.40 20.24
C ASP A 188 4.37 -8.41 21.17
N PRO A 189 3.92 -9.57 20.66
CA PRO A 189 3.17 -10.55 21.47
C PRO A 189 3.98 -11.12 22.64
N ARG A 190 5.32 -11.00 22.60
CA ARG A 190 6.24 -11.49 23.64
C ARG A 190 6.80 -10.37 24.54
N GLY A 191 6.50 -9.10 24.25
CA GLY A 191 7.05 -7.95 24.97
C GLY A 191 8.58 -7.80 24.81
N SER A 192 9.13 -8.28 23.69
CA SER A 192 10.56 -8.37 23.41
C SER A 192 11.09 -7.27 22.50
N ASN A 193 10.23 -6.49 21.86
CA ASN A 193 10.72 -5.40 21.00
C ASN A 193 11.57 -4.42 21.83
N PRO A 194 12.57 -3.73 21.27
CA PRO A 194 13.38 -2.77 22.01
C PRO A 194 12.55 -1.61 22.59
N LYS A 195 12.91 -1.11 23.78
CA LYS A 195 12.16 -0.02 24.45
C LYS A 195 12.40 1.34 23.81
N ASN A 196 13.61 1.55 23.29
CA ASN A 196 14.04 2.78 22.65
C ASN A 196 13.22 3.13 21.41
N LEU A 197 12.50 2.17 20.80
CA LEU A 197 11.59 2.43 19.68
C LEU A 197 10.35 3.27 20.04
N CYS A 198 10.09 3.52 21.33
CA CYS A 198 8.99 4.37 21.78
C CYS A 198 9.47 5.60 22.58
N GLU A 199 10.78 5.83 22.68
CA GLU A 199 11.34 6.86 23.56
C GLU A 199 11.15 8.28 23.04
N ALA A 200 10.99 8.47 21.72
CA ALA A 200 10.64 9.79 21.15
C ALA A 200 9.12 10.03 21.08
N CYS A 201 8.27 9.03 21.36
CA CYS A 201 6.82 9.19 21.33
C CYS A 201 6.30 9.93 22.58
N ILE A 202 5.19 10.66 22.45
CA ILE A 202 4.73 11.63 23.48
C ILE A 202 3.30 11.41 23.98
N GLY A 203 2.57 10.44 23.42
CA GLY A 203 1.19 10.15 23.80
C GLY A 203 0.21 11.30 23.54
N ASP A 204 -0.91 11.26 24.27
CA ASP A 204 -1.95 12.29 24.27
C ASP A 204 -1.53 13.50 25.13
N ASP A 205 -2.37 14.53 25.21
CA ASP A 205 -2.09 15.74 26.00
C ASP A 205 -1.92 15.49 27.52
N ASN A 206 -2.29 14.29 28.01
CA ASN A 206 -2.09 13.88 29.39
C ASN A 206 -0.96 12.84 29.53
N GLU A 207 -0.09 12.71 28.51
CA GLU A 207 1.02 11.75 28.47
C GLU A 207 0.56 10.28 28.62
N ARG A 208 -0.68 9.98 28.20
CA ARG A 208 -1.20 8.61 28.13
C ARG A 208 -1.15 8.13 26.69
N HIS A 209 -1.36 6.84 26.49
CA HIS A 209 -1.38 6.25 25.14
C HIS A 209 -0.07 6.48 24.36
N ILE A 210 1.06 6.57 25.07
CA ILE A 210 2.38 6.69 24.45
C ILE A 210 2.60 5.48 23.53
N CYS A 211 3.02 5.76 22.30
CA CYS A 211 3.39 4.78 21.28
C CYS A 211 2.24 3.88 20.79
N VAL A 212 0.97 4.24 21.00
CA VAL A 212 -0.17 3.47 20.45
C VAL A 212 -0.32 3.71 18.94
N ASN A 213 -0.80 2.70 18.21
CA ASN A 213 -1.01 2.82 16.76
C ASN A 213 -2.32 3.56 16.38
N ASN A 214 -2.50 4.80 16.86
CA ASN A 214 -3.63 5.67 16.49
C ASN A 214 -3.37 7.12 16.89
N HIS A 215 -4.21 8.04 16.42
CA HIS A 215 -4.12 9.49 16.66
C HIS A 215 -4.19 9.95 18.13
N ARG A 216 -4.32 9.05 19.12
CA ARG A 216 -4.08 9.43 20.52
C ARG A 216 -2.59 9.61 20.81
N GLU A 217 -1.71 8.95 20.07
CA GLU A 217 -0.29 9.29 20.03
C GLU A 217 -0.11 10.48 19.10
N ARG A 218 0.42 11.61 19.60
CA ARG A 218 0.57 12.83 18.78
C ARG A 218 1.67 12.73 17.73
N HIS A 219 2.60 11.79 17.87
CA HIS A 219 3.59 11.46 16.85
C HIS A 219 3.17 10.33 15.89
N TYR A 220 1.89 9.92 15.92
CA TYR A 220 1.34 8.93 14.99
C TYR A 220 1.02 9.52 13.62
N GLY A 221 1.23 8.71 12.58
CA GLY A 221 0.98 9.07 11.19
C GLY A 221 2.05 10.02 10.63
N GLU A 222 1.92 10.37 9.35
CA GLU A 222 2.95 11.16 8.66
C GLU A 222 3.11 12.58 9.24
N ALA A 223 2.00 13.22 9.60
CA ALA A 223 2.02 14.52 10.29
C ALA A 223 2.68 14.41 11.67
N GLY A 224 2.41 13.33 12.42
CA GLY A 224 3.02 13.09 13.72
C GLY A 224 4.53 12.82 13.63
N ALA A 225 4.98 12.09 12.61
CA ALA A 225 6.39 11.88 12.36
C ALA A 225 7.12 13.19 11.99
N LEU A 226 6.50 14.04 11.17
CA LEU A 226 7.00 15.39 10.88
C LEU A 226 7.10 16.24 12.17
N ARG A 227 6.04 16.22 12.98
CA ARG A 227 5.98 16.89 14.29
C ARG A 227 7.12 16.46 15.21
N CYS A 228 7.42 15.17 15.27
CA CYS A 228 8.50 14.61 16.09
C CYS A 228 9.87 15.24 15.77
N VAL A 229 10.17 15.49 14.50
CA VAL A 229 11.38 16.25 14.09
C VAL A 229 11.24 17.75 14.37
N ALA A 230 10.08 18.34 14.11
CA ALA A 230 9.81 19.75 14.36
C ALA A 230 9.99 20.13 15.86
N GLU A 231 9.62 19.22 16.76
CA GLU A 231 9.76 19.36 18.22
C GLU A 231 11.17 18.98 18.73
N ASN A 232 12.12 18.65 17.85
CA ASN A 232 13.48 18.18 18.19
C ASN A 232 13.53 16.90 19.04
N LEU A 233 12.55 16.01 18.86
CA LEU A 233 12.50 14.72 19.55
C LEU A 233 13.04 13.57 18.68
N GLY A 234 13.28 13.82 17.39
CA GLY A 234 14.04 12.94 16.52
C GLY A 234 14.85 13.71 15.48
N ASP A 235 15.91 13.10 14.95
CA ASP A 235 16.79 13.70 13.95
C ASP A 235 16.23 13.57 12.52
N VAL A 236 15.58 12.45 12.23
CA VAL A 236 15.01 12.14 10.91
C VAL A 236 13.54 11.72 11.01
N ALA A 237 12.72 12.11 10.04
CA ALA A 237 11.38 11.60 9.83
C ALA A 237 11.27 10.94 8.45
N PHE A 238 10.60 9.80 8.39
CA PHE A 238 10.29 9.12 7.13
C PHE A 238 8.84 9.38 6.74
N VAL A 239 8.62 10.16 5.69
CA VAL A 239 7.30 10.68 5.29
C VAL A 239 7.17 10.71 3.76
N LYS A 240 5.96 10.91 3.24
CA LYS A 240 5.77 11.29 1.83
C LYS A 240 6.33 12.68 1.59
N HIS A 241 6.79 12.91 0.37
CA HIS A 241 7.20 14.23 -0.10
C HIS A 241 6.11 15.32 0.03
N THR A 242 4.81 14.96 0.03
CA THR A 242 3.71 15.92 0.18
C THR A 242 3.46 16.36 1.62
N THR A 243 3.84 15.54 2.61
CA THR A 243 3.48 15.72 4.03
C THR A 243 3.88 17.08 4.59
N ILE A 244 4.98 17.64 4.11
CA ILE A 244 5.46 18.97 4.48
C ILE A 244 4.43 20.03 4.07
N PHE A 245 4.00 20.00 2.81
CA PHE A 245 3.04 20.96 2.24
C PHE A 245 1.62 20.77 2.81
N ASP A 246 1.26 19.52 3.14
CA ASP A 246 -0.01 19.19 3.79
C ASP A 246 -0.12 19.77 5.22
N ASN A 247 1.02 20.11 5.85
CA ASN A 247 1.09 20.64 7.21
C ASN A 247 1.57 22.09 7.29
N MET A 248 1.80 22.76 6.17
CA MET A 248 2.27 24.15 6.12
C MET A 248 1.21 25.08 5.51
N ASP A 249 1.52 26.38 5.42
CA ASP A 249 0.70 27.41 4.76
C ASP A 249 -0.77 27.48 5.25
N GLY A 250 -1.00 27.17 6.53
CA GLY A 250 -2.33 27.21 7.14
C GLY A 250 -3.18 25.96 6.92
N ASN A 251 -2.65 24.92 6.27
CA ASN A 251 -3.32 23.62 6.15
C ASN A 251 -3.40 22.89 7.50
N ASN A 252 -2.44 23.12 8.40
CA ASN A 252 -2.46 22.67 9.78
C ASN A 252 -2.39 23.87 10.75
N MET A 253 -3.37 23.98 11.65
CA MET A 253 -3.49 25.07 12.62
C MET A 253 -2.90 24.73 14.00
N GLU A 254 -2.25 23.57 14.15
CA GLU A 254 -1.54 23.22 15.39
C GLU A 254 -0.29 24.09 15.57
N SER A 255 0.07 24.38 16.83
CA SER A 255 1.18 25.27 17.16
C SER A 255 2.52 24.80 16.59
N TRP A 256 2.81 23.49 16.65
CA TRP A 256 4.06 22.93 16.15
C TRP A 256 4.24 23.14 14.63
N ALA A 257 3.13 23.17 13.89
CA ALA A 257 3.12 23.34 12.44
C ALA A 257 3.23 24.81 12.04
N MET A 258 2.63 25.72 12.82
CA MET A 258 2.73 27.17 12.59
C MET A 258 4.15 27.72 12.80
N ASP A 259 4.94 27.08 13.66
CA ASP A 259 6.32 27.49 13.96
C ASP A 259 7.35 26.87 13.00
N LEU A 260 6.93 26.03 12.05
CA LEU A 260 7.80 25.30 11.14
C LEU A 260 7.88 25.98 9.76
N GLU A 261 9.08 26.39 9.35
CA GLU A 261 9.31 26.98 8.01
C GLU A 261 9.92 25.96 7.04
N LEU A 262 9.67 26.11 5.73
CA LEU A 262 10.26 25.25 4.69
C LEU A 262 11.79 25.33 4.70
N GLU A 263 12.31 26.51 4.98
CA GLU A 263 13.73 26.83 5.07
C GLU A 263 14.41 26.08 6.22
N ASP A 264 13.67 25.69 7.26
CA ASP A 264 14.20 24.92 8.39
C ASP A 264 14.38 23.43 8.09
N LEU A 265 13.88 22.97 6.94
CA LEU A 265 13.86 21.57 6.55
C LEU A 265 14.79 21.26 5.38
N LYS A 266 15.29 20.03 5.37
CA LYS A 266 16.06 19.44 4.27
C LYS A 266 15.70 17.99 4.05
N LEU A 267 15.82 17.54 2.81
CA LEU A 267 15.80 16.12 2.48
C LEU A 267 17.22 15.57 2.61
N LEU A 268 17.33 14.35 3.13
CA LEU A 268 18.55 13.57 3.08
C LEU A 268 18.48 12.63 1.87
N CYS A 269 19.52 12.61 1.05
CA CYS A 269 19.52 11.88 -0.22
C CYS A 269 20.30 10.56 -0.10
N PRO A 270 19.92 9.50 -0.85
CA PRO A 270 20.60 8.20 -0.81
C PRO A 270 22.11 8.23 -1.11
N ASP A 271 22.58 9.24 -1.85
CA ASP A 271 24.00 9.44 -2.18
C ASP A 271 24.80 10.14 -1.07
N GLY A 272 24.15 10.45 0.06
CA GLY A 272 24.72 11.14 1.21
C GLY A 272 24.64 12.66 1.16
N SER A 273 24.16 13.23 0.05
CA SER A 273 23.91 14.67 -0.09
C SER A 273 22.62 15.11 0.62
N GLU A 274 22.36 16.42 0.59
CA GLU A 274 21.11 17.02 1.06
C GLU A 274 20.46 17.84 -0.06
N ALA A 275 19.13 17.92 -0.05
CA ALA A 275 18.36 18.69 -1.02
C ALA A 275 17.21 19.48 -0.37
N GLY A 276 16.59 20.39 -1.13
CA GLY A 276 15.41 21.11 -0.65
C GLY A 276 14.16 20.23 -0.69
N PRO A 277 13.10 20.55 0.10
CA PRO A 277 11.83 19.81 0.07
C PRO A 277 11.19 19.64 -1.32
N PHE A 278 11.46 20.57 -2.25
CA PHE A 278 10.95 20.52 -3.62
C PHE A 278 11.72 19.55 -4.54
N ASP A 279 12.93 19.13 -4.17
CA ASP A 279 13.83 18.33 -5.03
C ASP A 279 13.61 16.81 -4.88
N HIS A 280 12.46 16.41 -4.32
CA HIS A 280 12.13 15.02 -3.97
C HIS A 280 12.22 14.04 -5.15
N GLU A 281 11.95 14.47 -6.38
CA GLU A 281 12.09 13.61 -7.57
C GLU A 281 13.52 13.08 -7.76
N THR A 282 14.52 13.84 -7.29
CA THR A 282 15.93 13.44 -7.34
C THR A 282 16.49 12.99 -5.99
N CYS A 283 15.81 13.31 -4.90
CA CYS A 283 16.21 13.00 -3.53
C CYS A 283 15.07 12.30 -2.76
N HIS A 284 14.99 10.97 -2.92
CA HIS A 284 13.99 10.11 -2.26
C HIS A 284 14.55 8.71 -2.00
N LEU A 285 13.92 7.97 -1.09
CA LEU A 285 14.29 6.59 -0.77
C LEU A 285 13.70 5.59 -1.76
N ALA A 286 12.43 5.77 -2.12
CA ALA A 286 11.73 4.96 -3.11
C ALA A 286 10.55 5.72 -3.72
N VAL A 287 10.18 5.30 -4.93
CA VAL A 287 8.91 5.66 -5.58
C VAL A 287 7.91 4.55 -5.30
N VAL A 288 6.86 4.85 -4.55
CA VAL A 288 5.82 3.87 -4.21
C VAL A 288 4.64 4.09 -5.14
N PRO A 289 4.17 3.07 -5.88
CA PRO A 289 3.01 3.23 -6.75
C PRO A 289 1.71 3.29 -5.95
N ALA A 290 0.65 3.69 -6.64
CA ALA A 290 -0.71 3.65 -6.18
C ALA A 290 -1.21 2.21 -6.02
N ASN A 291 -2.29 2.08 -5.25
CA ASN A 291 -2.98 0.81 -5.05
C ASN A 291 -3.46 0.24 -6.40
N ALA A 292 -3.63 -1.07 -6.46
CA ALA A 292 -4.07 -1.74 -7.68
C ALA A 292 -5.07 -2.86 -7.39
N VAL A 293 -5.84 -3.18 -8.43
CA VAL A 293 -6.81 -4.26 -8.42
C VAL A 293 -6.11 -5.54 -8.83
N VAL A 294 -5.93 -6.42 -7.84
CA VAL A 294 -5.33 -7.75 -7.97
C VAL A 294 -6.38 -8.74 -8.47
N VAL A 295 -5.99 -9.58 -9.43
CA VAL A 295 -6.84 -10.54 -10.15
C VAL A 295 -6.05 -11.79 -10.56
N ARG A 296 -6.74 -12.83 -11.06
CA ARG A 296 -6.09 -13.87 -11.87
C ARG A 296 -5.80 -13.38 -13.28
N LEU A 297 -4.77 -13.94 -13.94
CA LEU A 297 -4.34 -13.54 -15.28
C LEU A 297 -5.50 -13.59 -16.31
N GLU A 298 -6.30 -14.65 -16.27
CA GLU A 298 -7.45 -14.84 -17.18
C GLU A 298 -8.60 -13.83 -16.96
N ASP A 299 -8.65 -13.19 -15.79
CA ASP A 299 -9.70 -12.24 -15.41
C ASP A 299 -9.34 -10.78 -15.67
N LYS A 300 -8.07 -10.48 -15.95
CA LYS A 300 -7.52 -9.13 -16.18
C LYS A 300 -8.38 -8.26 -17.08
N CYS A 301 -8.71 -8.75 -18.29
CA CYS A 301 -9.51 -8.00 -19.25
C CYS A 301 -10.98 -7.86 -18.84
N ARG A 302 -11.52 -8.86 -18.13
CA ARG A 302 -12.92 -8.95 -17.74
C ARG A 302 -13.22 -7.99 -16.59
N VAL A 303 -12.36 -7.98 -15.58
CA VAL A 303 -12.42 -7.08 -14.42
C VAL A 303 -12.19 -5.63 -14.87
N TRP A 304 -11.15 -5.35 -15.67
CA TRP A 304 -10.93 -3.99 -16.20
C TRP A 304 -12.16 -3.44 -16.92
N LYS A 305 -12.74 -4.20 -17.86
CA LYS A 305 -13.93 -3.75 -18.62
C LYS A 305 -15.16 -3.53 -17.75
N TYR A 306 -15.27 -4.21 -16.61
CA TYR A 306 -16.33 -3.97 -15.65
C TYR A 306 -16.07 -2.68 -14.87
N LEU A 307 -14.87 -2.52 -14.33
CA LEU A 307 -14.44 -1.33 -13.59
C LEU A 307 -14.51 -0.07 -14.44
N GLU A 308 -14.12 -0.13 -15.71
CA GLU A 308 -14.23 0.99 -16.67
C GLU A 308 -15.68 1.50 -16.78
N ARG A 309 -16.67 0.59 -16.87
CA ARG A 309 -18.09 0.99 -16.90
C ARG A 309 -18.55 1.54 -15.55
N LEU A 310 -18.06 0.94 -14.47
CA LEU A 310 -18.43 1.32 -13.10
C LEU A 310 -17.93 2.72 -12.77
N GLN A 311 -16.65 3.02 -13.03
CA GLN A 311 -16.07 4.34 -12.78
C GLN A 311 -16.71 5.42 -13.67
N ASN A 312 -17.02 5.12 -14.92
CA ASN A 312 -17.72 6.06 -15.81
C ASN A 312 -19.12 6.43 -15.29
N ALA A 313 -19.74 5.57 -14.49
CA ALA A 313 -21.06 5.81 -13.91
C ALA A 313 -21.01 6.41 -12.49
N PHE A 314 -19.96 6.10 -11.71
CA PHE A 314 -19.93 6.31 -10.26
C PHE A 314 -18.62 6.88 -9.67
N GLY A 315 -17.59 7.12 -10.50
CA GLY A 315 -16.25 7.53 -10.07
C GLY A 315 -16.28 8.76 -9.15
N ASN A 316 -16.91 9.85 -9.60
CA ASN A 316 -16.96 11.12 -8.87
C ASN A 316 -17.98 11.18 -7.71
N THR A 317 -18.68 10.09 -7.37
CA THR A 317 -19.78 10.14 -6.39
C THR A 317 -19.67 9.10 -5.29
N THR A 318 -19.57 7.83 -5.65
CA THR A 318 -19.78 6.72 -4.70
C THR A 318 -18.70 5.67 -4.75
N MET A 319 -17.98 5.54 -5.87
CA MET A 319 -16.92 4.54 -6.01
C MET A 319 -15.67 4.93 -5.21
N PHE A 320 -15.21 6.18 -5.34
CA PHE A 320 -14.00 6.70 -4.69
C PHE A 320 -14.31 7.63 -3.50
N SER A 321 -15.46 7.45 -2.86
CA SER A 321 -15.82 8.22 -1.66
C SER A 321 -16.37 7.29 -0.59
N SER A 322 -15.81 7.37 0.61
CA SER A 322 -16.25 6.64 1.80
C SER A 322 -17.03 7.54 2.78
N VAL A 323 -17.44 8.72 2.33
CA VAL A 323 -18.32 9.61 3.10
C VAL A 323 -19.63 8.89 3.42
N GLY A 324 -19.98 8.83 4.70
CA GLY A 324 -21.19 8.15 5.18
C GLY A 324 -20.96 6.74 5.74
N TYR A 325 -19.74 6.22 5.63
CA TYR A 325 -19.32 4.98 6.27
C TYR A 325 -18.53 5.25 7.57
N THR A 326 -18.27 4.21 8.35
CA THR A 326 -17.53 4.32 9.63
C THR A 326 -16.01 4.36 9.45
N GLN A 327 -15.51 4.16 8.24
CA GLN A 327 -14.10 4.07 7.86
C GLN A 327 -13.87 4.82 6.53
N SER A 328 -12.65 5.30 6.31
CA SER A 328 -12.20 5.89 5.04
C SER A 328 -11.60 4.83 4.11
N ASP A 329 -11.34 5.21 2.85
CA ASP A 329 -10.56 4.41 1.89
C ASP A 329 -11.12 2.99 1.65
N LEU A 330 -12.45 2.85 1.68
CA LEU A 330 -13.15 1.57 1.50
C LEU A 330 -13.22 1.20 0.01
N LEU A 331 -12.86 -0.02 -0.38
CA LEU A 331 -12.73 -0.54 -1.76
C LEU A 331 -11.62 0.12 -2.58
N PHE A 332 -11.51 1.44 -2.54
CA PHE A 332 -10.49 2.25 -3.19
C PHE A 332 -10.17 3.43 -2.29
N SER A 333 -8.98 4.02 -2.41
CA SER A 333 -8.67 5.22 -1.64
C SER A 333 -9.64 6.36 -1.99
N ASP A 334 -10.02 7.15 -0.99
CA ASP A 334 -10.87 8.33 -1.16
C ASP A 334 -10.18 9.43 -1.98
N SER A 335 -8.85 9.35 -2.12
CA SER A 335 -8.05 10.22 -2.98
C SER A 335 -8.04 9.78 -4.46
N THR A 336 -8.67 8.65 -4.80
CA THR A 336 -8.70 8.14 -6.18
C THR A 336 -9.54 9.04 -7.08
N HIS A 337 -8.95 9.55 -8.15
CA HIS A 337 -9.67 10.30 -9.18
C HIS A 337 -10.21 9.39 -10.30
N HIS A 338 -9.42 8.42 -10.73
CA HIS A 338 -9.82 7.45 -11.76
C HIS A 338 -8.99 6.16 -11.66
N LEU A 339 -9.48 5.11 -12.31
CA LEU A 339 -8.73 3.86 -12.46
C LEU A 339 -8.08 3.78 -13.85
N LEU A 340 -6.81 3.43 -13.88
CA LEU A 340 -6.01 3.22 -15.07
C LEU A 340 -5.91 1.74 -15.41
N ARG A 341 -5.86 1.41 -16.71
CA ARG A 341 -5.67 0.03 -17.16
C ARG A 341 -4.23 -0.39 -16.95
N VAL A 342 -4.00 -1.48 -16.23
CA VAL A 342 -2.65 -2.05 -16.08
C VAL A 342 -2.38 -3.04 -17.21
N VAL A 343 -1.37 -2.77 -18.01
CA VAL A 343 -0.95 -3.64 -19.13
C VAL A 343 0.19 -4.58 -18.72
N GLY A 344 1.12 -4.10 -17.88
CA GLY A 344 2.29 -4.88 -17.42
C GLY A 344 1.99 -5.83 -16.28
N SER A 345 3.04 -6.46 -15.75
CA SER A 345 3.02 -7.33 -14.57
C SER A 345 3.00 -6.53 -13.26
N TYR A 346 2.77 -7.20 -12.14
CA TYR A 346 2.89 -6.60 -10.81
C TYR A 346 4.29 -5.97 -10.58
N THR A 347 5.37 -6.61 -11.01
CA THR A 347 6.74 -6.05 -10.89
C THR A 347 6.93 -4.77 -11.69
N SER A 348 6.33 -4.67 -12.88
CA SER A 348 6.39 -3.43 -13.68
C SER A 348 5.56 -2.29 -13.07
N TRP A 349 4.49 -2.61 -12.34
CA TRP A 349 3.67 -1.63 -11.61
C TRP A 349 4.39 -1.14 -10.33
N LEU A 350 4.98 -2.06 -9.57
CA LEU A 350 5.80 -1.75 -8.40
C LEU A 350 7.04 -0.95 -8.75
N GLY A 351 7.62 -1.20 -9.93
CA GLY A 351 8.87 -0.59 -10.33
C GLY A 351 10.07 -1.22 -9.61
N PRO A 352 11.27 -1.09 -10.18
CA PRO A 352 12.46 -1.79 -9.67
C PRO A 352 12.88 -1.30 -8.27
N SER A 353 12.86 0.03 -8.03
CA SER A 353 13.28 0.62 -6.75
C SER A 353 12.48 0.06 -5.58
N TYR A 354 11.15 0.09 -5.68
CA TYR A 354 10.30 -0.37 -4.60
C TYR A 354 10.20 -1.90 -4.51
N THR A 355 10.33 -2.62 -5.64
CA THR A 355 10.47 -4.08 -5.62
C THR A 355 11.70 -4.51 -4.80
N THR A 356 12.84 -3.84 -4.97
CA THR A 356 14.06 -4.12 -4.19
C THR A 356 13.87 -3.81 -2.71
N VAL A 357 13.13 -2.77 -2.35
CA VAL A 357 12.73 -2.50 -0.96
C VAL A 357 11.95 -3.67 -0.36
N LEU A 358 10.94 -4.17 -1.08
CA LEU A 358 10.08 -5.27 -0.61
C LEU A 358 10.84 -6.59 -0.46
N GLN A 359 11.83 -6.84 -1.33
CA GLN A 359 12.68 -8.03 -1.25
C GLN A 359 13.47 -8.13 0.06
N ALA A 360 13.75 -7.00 0.72
CA ALA A 360 14.40 -7.00 2.03
C ALA A 360 13.57 -7.68 3.12
N PHE A 361 12.25 -7.85 2.92
CA PHE A 361 11.31 -8.43 3.88
C PHE A 361 10.91 -9.88 3.55
N GLU A 362 11.46 -10.50 2.49
CA GLU A 362 11.07 -11.85 2.07
C GLU A 362 11.24 -12.92 3.16
N CYS A 363 12.14 -12.67 4.10
CA CYS A 363 12.40 -13.59 5.19
C CYS A 363 11.22 -13.69 6.19
N GLU A 364 10.29 -12.71 6.24
CA GLU A 364 9.09 -12.76 7.09
C GLU A 364 8.10 -13.88 6.69
N SER A 365 8.43 -14.73 5.71
CA SER A 365 7.52 -15.72 5.13
C SER A 365 6.22 -15.05 4.68
N LEU A 366 6.36 -14.18 3.67
CA LEU A 366 5.22 -13.57 2.96
C LEU A 366 4.35 -14.64 2.25
N CYS A 367 4.90 -15.84 2.08
CA CYS A 367 4.26 -17.09 1.70
C CYS A 367 4.68 -18.19 2.70
#